data_AF-X0Z1E2-F1
#
_entry.id   AF-X0Z1E2-F1
#
_cell.length_a   1.000
_cell.length_b   1.000
_cell.length_c   1.000
_cell.angle_alpha   90.00
_cell.angle_beta   90.00
_cell.angle_gamma   90.00
#
_symmetry.space_group_name_H-M   'P 1'
#
loop_
_entity.id
_entity.type
_entity.pdbx_description
1 polymer ?
#
loop_
_entity_poly.entity_id
_entity_poly.type
_entity_poly.pdbx_seq_one_letter_code
_entity_poly.pdbx_strand_id
1 'polypeptide(L)'
;DLLGQIRQRVDIPLVMHGGSGLSDDQFRAAIAAGIVKINIFTNLSVAATARMIAAANAEGASYPRIVGVISDAFCERCCHHLDVFGASGKA
;
A
#
# COMPACT_ATOMS: atom_id res chain seq x y z
N ASP A 1 17.50 11.30 -7.80
CA ASP A 1 18.38 12.47 -7.62
C ASP A 1 17.83 13.44 -6.58
N LEU A 2 16.76 14.20 -6.86
CA LEU A 2 16.21 15.21 -5.94
C LEU A 2 15.93 14.71 -4.50
N LEU A 3 15.30 13.55 -4.33
CA LEU A 3 14.99 12.99 -3.01
C LEU A 3 16.26 12.80 -2.14
N GLY A 4 17.34 12.31 -2.74
CA GLY A 4 18.63 12.16 -2.04
C GLY A 4 19.22 13.51 -1.61
N GLN A 5 19.11 14.53 -2.46
CA GLN A 5 19.55 15.89 -2.13
C GLN A 5 18.73 16.49 -0.99
N ILE A 6 17.42 16.23 -0.93
CA ILE A 6 16.58 16.67 0.20
C ILE A 6 17.03 15.96 1.47
N ARG A 7 17.19 14.63 1.42
CA ARG A 7 17.61 13.85 2.60
C ARG A 7 18.95 14.31 3.15
N GLN A 8 19.90 14.73 2.32
CA GLN A 8 21.19 15.25 2.76
C GLN A 8 21.12 16.62 3.45
N ARG A 9 20.04 17.39 3.23
CA ARG A 9 19.88 18.76 3.77
C ARG A 9 19.03 18.84 5.03
N VAL A 10 18.32 17.76 5.38
CA VAL A 10 17.41 17.75 6.54
C VAL A 10 17.60 16.48 7.34
N ASP A 11 17.57 16.60 8.67
CA ASP A 11 17.68 15.45 9.58
C ASP A 11 16.32 14.86 9.97
N ILE A 12 15.22 15.51 9.58
CA ILE A 12 13.86 15.07 9.91
C ILE A 12 13.40 13.90 9.03
N PRO A 13 12.53 13.01 9.55
CA PRO A 13 11.84 11.98 8.77
C PRO A 13 11.16 12.51 7.51
N LEU A 14 11.39 11.85 6.37
CA LEU A 14 10.71 12.17 5.12
C LEU A 14 9.49 11.26 4.91
N VAL A 15 8.39 11.89 4.49
CA VAL A 15 7.12 11.23 4.19
C VAL A 15 6.86 11.27 2.68
N MET A 16 6.44 10.16 2.11
CA MET A 16 5.93 10.08 0.74
C MET A 16 4.41 10.07 0.73
N HIS A 17 3.82 11.05 0.05
CA HIS A 17 2.40 11.06 -0.26
C HIS A 17 2.14 10.32 -1.57
N GLY A 18 1.16 9.43 -1.56
CA GLY A 18 0.83 8.64 -2.74
C GLY A 18 1.81 7.49 -2.98
N GLY A 19 1.74 6.91 -4.16
CA GLY A 19 2.39 5.65 -4.51
C GLY A 19 1.56 4.80 -5.48
N SER A 20 0.36 5.25 -5.80
CA SER A 20 -0.49 4.69 -6.85
C SER A 20 0.28 4.67 -8.17
N GLY A 21 0.45 3.47 -8.75
CA GLY A 21 1.18 3.28 -10.01
C GLY A 21 2.69 3.07 -9.86
N LEU A 22 3.24 3.16 -8.65
CA LEU A 22 4.64 2.76 -8.41
C LEU A 22 4.76 1.24 -8.35
N SER A 23 5.85 0.72 -8.90
CA SER A 23 6.28 -0.66 -8.70
C SER A 23 6.89 -0.85 -7.31
N ASP A 24 6.96 -2.11 -6.85
CA ASP A 24 7.63 -2.46 -5.60
C ASP A 24 9.10 -1.98 -5.58
N ASP A 25 9.78 -2.03 -6.72
CA ASP A 25 11.17 -1.54 -6.83
C ASP A 25 11.28 -0.02 -6.72
N GLN A 26 10.29 0.72 -7.24
CA GLN A 26 10.23 2.17 -7.04
C GLN A 26 9.97 2.53 -5.58
N PHE A 27 9.15 1.75 -4.86
CA PHE A 27 8.99 1.90 -3.41
C PHE A 27 10.31 1.63 -2.67
N ARG A 28 10.98 0.52 -2.97
CA ARG A 28 12.30 0.19 -2.36
C ARG A 28 13.33 1.26 -2.65
N ALA A 29 13.38 1.80 -3.86
CA ALA A 29 14.28 2.88 -4.23
C ALA A 29 13.97 4.18 -3.45
N ALA A 30 12.70 4.54 -3.27
CA ALA A 30 12.31 5.71 -2.49
C ALA A 30 12.70 5.56 -1.00
N ILE A 31 12.51 4.37 -0.43
CA ILE A 31 12.91 4.04 0.94
C ILE A 31 14.43 4.13 1.08
N ALA A 32 15.19 3.51 0.16
CA ALA A 32 16.65 3.57 0.15
C ALA A 32 17.19 5.00 0.02
N ALA A 33 16.43 5.89 -0.62
CA ALA A 33 16.76 7.31 -0.77
C ALA A 33 16.34 8.18 0.43
N GLY A 34 15.69 7.61 1.46
CA GLY A 34 15.44 8.29 2.74
C GLY A 34 13.97 8.47 3.14
N ILE A 35 13.01 7.92 2.40
CA ILE A 35 11.60 7.89 2.85
C ILE A 35 11.44 6.90 4.00
N VAL A 36 10.76 7.33 5.07
CA VAL A 36 10.50 6.48 6.26
C VAL A 36 9.01 6.32 6.59
N LYS A 37 8.14 7.09 5.94
CA LYS A 37 6.68 6.93 6.03
C LYS A 37 6.05 7.06 4.65
N ILE A 38 5.16 6.12 4.32
CA ILE A 38 4.44 6.10 3.04
C ILE A 38 2.94 6.16 3.33
N ASN A 39 2.24 7.04 2.64
CA ASN A 39 0.78 7.13 2.69
C ASN A 39 0.18 6.39 1.49
N ILE A 40 -0.59 5.33 1.73
CA ILE A 40 -1.15 4.47 0.68
C ILE A 40 -2.67 4.29 0.85
N PHE A 41 -3.42 4.44 -0.23
CA PHE A 41 -4.87 4.22 -0.22
C PHE A 41 -5.38 3.62 -1.54
N THR A 42 -5.16 4.30 -2.67
CA THR A 42 -5.74 3.89 -3.96
C THR A 42 -5.37 2.46 -4.37
N ASN A 43 -4.13 2.02 -4.11
CA ASN A 43 -3.73 0.64 -4.41
C ASN A 43 -4.55 -0.38 -3.60
N LEU A 44 -4.86 -0.07 -2.34
CA LEU A 44 -5.67 -0.91 -1.47
C LEU A 44 -7.13 -0.90 -1.93
N SER A 45 -7.68 0.30 -2.19
CA SER A 45 -9.09 0.46 -2.54
C SER A 45 -9.43 -0.13 -3.90
N VAL A 46 -8.54 -0.03 -4.90
CA VAL A 46 -8.75 -0.66 -6.21
C VAL A 46 -8.80 -2.18 -6.10
N ALA A 47 -7.88 -2.79 -5.35
CA ALA A 47 -7.87 -4.23 -5.12
C ALA A 47 -9.14 -4.71 -4.38
N ALA A 48 -9.54 -3.99 -3.34
CA ALA A 48 -10.77 -4.29 -2.59
C ALA A 48 -12.03 -4.10 -3.45
N THR A 49 -12.07 -3.06 -4.29
CA THR A 49 -13.20 -2.80 -5.21
C THR A 49 -13.34 -3.92 -6.23
N ALA A 50 -12.23 -4.42 -6.79
CA ALA A 50 -12.28 -5.55 -7.72
C ALA A 50 -12.89 -6.80 -7.07
N ARG A 51 -12.51 -7.12 -5.81
CA ARG A 51 -13.10 -8.24 -5.05
C ARG A 51 -14.57 -8.02 -4.71
N MET A 52 -14.93 -6.80 -4.32
CA MET A 52 -16.32 -6.41 -4.06
C MET A 52 -17.20 -6.63 -5.29
N ILE A 53 -16.79 -6.15 -6.47
CA ILE A 53 -17.54 -6.33 -7.72
C ILE A 53 -17.69 -7.81 -8.06
N ALA A 54 -16.62 -8.59 -7.95
CA ALA A 54 -16.67 -10.04 -8.19
C ALA A 54 -17.64 -10.76 -7.23
N ALA A 55 -17.60 -10.43 -5.94
CA ALA A 55 -18.49 -11.02 -4.95
C ALA A 55 -19.95 -10.58 -5.11
N ALA A 56 -20.19 -9.35 -5.55
CA ALA A 56 -21.54 -8.83 -5.81
C ALA A 56 -22.19 -9.49 -7.03
N ASN A 57 -21.39 -9.89 -8.02
CA ASN A 57 -21.88 -10.54 -9.25
C ASN A 57 -22.00 -12.08 -9.13
N ALA A 58 -21.61 -12.67 -8.00
CA ALA A 58 -21.67 -14.11 -7.80
C ALA A 58 -23.07 -14.58 -7.35
N GLU A 59 -23.46 -15.81 -7.69
CA GLU A 59 -24.64 -16.45 -7.09
C GLU A 59 -24.50 -16.55 -5.57
N GLY A 60 -25.58 -16.25 -4.85
CA GLY A 60 -25.55 -16.22 -3.38
C GLY A 60 -24.83 -15.01 -2.79
N ALA A 61 -24.69 -13.91 -3.54
CA ALA A 61 -24.19 -12.65 -3.03
C ALA A 61 -24.94 -12.23 -1.76
N SER A 62 -24.18 -11.84 -0.72
CA SER A 62 -24.73 -11.35 0.53
C SER A 62 -23.83 -10.26 1.11
N TYR A 63 -24.43 -9.32 1.85
CA TYR A 63 -23.70 -8.22 2.47
C TYR A 63 -22.51 -8.69 3.34
N PRO A 64 -22.66 -9.69 4.24
CA PRO A 64 -21.54 -10.15 5.05
C PRO A 64 -20.39 -10.72 4.22
N ARG A 65 -20.69 -11.45 3.13
CA ARG A 65 -19.67 -11.98 2.21
C ARG A 65 -18.91 -10.85 1.52
N ILE A 66 -19.63 -9.83 1.04
CA ILE A 66 -19.02 -8.68 0.34
C ILE A 66 -18.09 -7.91 1.28
N VAL A 67 -18.53 -7.63 2.51
CA VAL A 67 -17.69 -6.97 3.52
C VAL A 67 -16.46 -7.80 3.87
N GLY A 68 -16.62 -9.13 4.00
CA GLY A 68 -15.52 -10.06 4.23
C GLY A 68 -14.43 -9.96 3.17
N VAL A 69 -14.79 -10.11 1.88
CA VAL A 69 -13.80 -10.07 0.79
C VAL A 69 -13.11 -8.71 0.64
N ILE A 70 -13.77 -7.62 1.02
CA ILE A 70 -13.18 -6.28 1.08
C ILE A 70 -12.09 -6.26 2.16
N SER A 71 -12.43 -6.71 3.38
CA SER A 71 -11.48 -6.77 4.50
C SER A 71 -10.27 -7.64 4.14
N ASP A 72 -10.50 -8.82 3.56
CA ASP A 72 -9.41 -9.72 3.14
C ASP A 72 -8.50 -9.06 2.10
N ALA A 73 -9.07 -8.38 1.09
CA ALA A 73 -8.27 -7.64 0.12
C ALA A 73 -7.43 -6.54 0.76
N PHE A 74 -8.00 -5.78 1.70
CA PHE A 74 -7.23 -4.77 2.44
C PHE A 74 -6.09 -5.41 3.24
N CYS A 75 -6.38 -6.46 4.01
CA CYS A 75 -5.38 -7.17 4.79
C CYS A 75 -4.24 -7.70 3.92
N GLU A 76 -4.54 -8.44 2.85
CA GLU A 76 -3.53 -8.98 1.95
C GLU A 76 -2.66 -7.91 1.30
N ARG A 77 -3.26 -6.81 0.83
CA ARG A 77 -2.51 -5.71 0.23
C ARG A 77 -1.67 -4.96 1.27
N CYS A 78 -2.17 -4.77 2.49
CA CYS A 78 -1.38 -4.21 3.58
C CYS A 78 -0.19 -5.10 3.93
N CYS A 79 -0.37 -6.42 4.03
CA CYS A 79 0.73 -7.37 4.26
C CYS A 79 1.79 -7.29 3.14
N HIS A 80 1.37 -7.32 1.87
CA HIS A 80 2.29 -7.13 0.73
C HIS A 80 3.11 -5.85 0.86
N HIS A 81 2.47 -4.72 1.18
CA HIS A 81 3.16 -3.45 1.33
C HIS A 81 4.08 -3.43 2.55
N LEU A 82 3.71 -4.04 3.67
CA LEU A 82 4.61 -4.19 4.82
C LEU A 82 5.89 -4.95 4.44
N ASP A 83 5.78 -6.00 3.63
CA ASP A 83 6.94 -6.74 3.14
C ASP A 83 7.80 -5.91 2.18
N VAL A 84 7.17 -5.26 1.19
CA VAL A 84 7.87 -4.38 0.23
C VAL A 84 8.58 -3.23 0.94
N PHE A 85 7.96 -2.66 1.97
CA PHE A 85 8.53 -1.56 2.75
C PHE A 85 9.56 -2.03 3.77
N GLY A 86 9.75 -3.35 3.92
CA GLY A 86 10.64 -3.93 4.91
C GLY A 86 10.23 -3.60 6.33
N ALA A 87 8.93 -3.47 6.60
CA ALA A 87 8.35 -3.13 7.91
C ALA A 87 7.81 -4.35 8.67
N SER A 88 7.65 -5.50 8.00
CA SER A 88 7.21 -6.75 8.63
C SER A 88 8.12 -7.16 9.79
N GLY A 89 7.51 -7.43 10.95
CA GLY A 89 8.21 -7.88 12.16
C GLY A 89 9.01 -6.82 12.92
N LYS A 90 8.83 -5.53 12.62
CA LYS A 90 9.59 -4.42 13.25
C LYS A 90 8.78 -3.62 14.29
N ALA A 91 7.92 -4.31 15.04
CA ALA A 91 7.14 -3.71 16.13
C ALA A 91 7.99 -3.39 17.36
#